data_AF-R6E223-F1
#
_entry.id   AF-R6E223-F1
#
_cell.length_a   1.000
_cell.length_b   1.000
_cell.length_c   1.000
_cell.angle_alpha   90.00
_cell.angle_beta   90.00
_cell.angle_gamma   90.00
#
_symmetry.space_group_name_H-M   'P 1'
#
loop_
_entity.id
_entity.type
_entity.pdbx_description
1 polymer ?
#
loop_
_entity_poly.entity_id
_entity_poly.type
_entity_poly.pdbx_seq_one_letter_code
_entity_poly.pdbx_strand_id
1 'polypeptide(L)'
;MEFLKEILGEELFEQFKTAINSWNGNEANKDKLVKLANLSGGEYVGKGKFDALQEQLTGKQSELDTANGLIAELKKGTKGNEELQGKITAYEGQVADLQQQLAETKLKSAIKVALLSEKAVDIDYLTFKLEEKLKEKGETLELDENDNIKGWDSQLDGLKTQFPTMFESGTKKIEPNKLPDGDPNKGLTRAELLKKSYKERQELFAENPEAYHAAMES
;
A
#
# COMPACT_ATOMS: atom_id res chain seq x y z
N MET A 1 -6.26 -8.43 -8.79
CA MET A 1 -6.88 -8.40 -10.14
C MET A 1 -7.31 -9.78 -10.64
N GLU A 2 -7.02 -10.88 -9.94
CA GLU A 2 -7.50 -12.23 -10.31
C GLU A 2 -9.03 -12.30 -10.51
N PHE A 3 -9.80 -11.56 -9.72
CA PHE A 3 -11.25 -11.45 -9.91
C PHE A 3 -11.66 -10.99 -11.32
N LEU A 4 -10.86 -10.13 -11.98
CA LEU A 4 -11.11 -9.72 -13.36
C LEU A 4 -10.70 -10.80 -14.35
N LYS A 5 -9.64 -11.56 -14.07
CA LYS A 5 -9.20 -12.67 -14.91
C LYS A 5 -10.26 -13.79 -14.93
N GLU A 6 -10.90 -14.05 -13.80
CA GLU A 6 -12.01 -15.02 -13.69
C GLU A 6 -13.23 -14.60 -14.54
N ILE A 7 -13.53 -13.29 -14.63
CA ILE A 7 -14.69 -12.77 -15.39
C ILE A 7 -14.37 -12.64 -16.89
N LEU A 8 -13.19 -12.12 -17.21
CA LEU A 8 -12.80 -11.77 -18.59
C LEU A 8 -12.16 -12.95 -19.34
N GLY A 9 -11.62 -13.93 -18.63
CA GLY A 9 -10.76 -14.97 -19.22
C GLY A 9 -9.35 -14.46 -19.57
N GLU A 10 -8.45 -15.38 -19.91
CA GLU A 10 -7.01 -15.13 -20.10
C GLU A 10 -6.73 -14.04 -21.17
N GLU A 11 -7.36 -14.16 -22.34
CA GLU A 11 -7.06 -13.32 -23.50
C GLU A 11 -7.51 -11.86 -23.31
N LEU A 12 -8.76 -11.65 -22.92
CA LEU A 12 -9.32 -10.32 -22.66
C LEU A 12 -8.67 -9.65 -21.45
N PHE A 13 -8.32 -10.42 -20.42
CA PHE A 13 -7.61 -9.89 -19.26
C PHE A 13 -6.22 -9.35 -19.64
N GLU A 14 -5.44 -10.08 -20.44
CA GLU A 14 -4.12 -9.59 -20.87
C GLU A 14 -4.21 -8.35 -21.78
N GLN A 15 -5.23 -8.28 -22.66
CA GLN A 15 -5.49 -7.06 -23.43
C GLN A 15 -5.85 -5.87 -22.52
N PHE A 16 -6.75 -6.09 -21.56
CA PHE A 16 -7.17 -5.07 -20.59
C PHE A 16 -5.99 -4.58 -19.73
N LYS A 17 -5.21 -5.50 -19.17
CA LYS A 17 -4.01 -5.21 -18.38
C LYS A 17 -2.98 -4.42 -19.19
N THR A 18 -2.78 -4.78 -20.46
CA THR A 18 -1.88 -4.05 -21.37
C THR A 18 -2.36 -2.62 -21.61
N ALA A 19 -3.66 -2.42 -21.82
CA ALA A 19 -4.25 -1.09 -22.01
C ALA A 19 -4.10 -0.21 -20.76
N ILE A 20 -4.41 -0.76 -19.58
CA ILE A 20 -4.25 -0.06 -18.29
C ILE A 20 -2.78 0.30 -18.04
N ASN A 21 -1.86 -0.65 -18.25
CA ASN A 21 -0.43 -0.40 -18.07
C ASN A 21 0.09 0.67 -19.05
N SER A 22 -0.36 0.64 -20.30
CA SER A 22 0.02 1.65 -21.30
C SER A 22 -0.54 3.03 -20.97
N TRP A 23 -1.79 3.09 -20.50
CA TRP A 23 -2.40 4.34 -20.02
C TRP A 23 -1.65 4.91 -18.82
N ASN A 24 -1.36 4.08 -17.81
CA ASN A 24 -0.72 4.49 -16.58
C ASN A 24 0.79 4.77 -16.72
N GLY A 25 1.46 4.10 -17.67
CA GLY A 25 2.87 4.33 -17.97
C GLY A 25 3.15 5.58 -18.80
N ASN A 26 2.11 6.26 -19.31
CA ASN A 26 2.24 7.49 -20.07
C ASN A 26 2.32 8.71 -19.14
N GLU A 27 3.40 9.48 -19.25
CA GLU A 27 3.65 10.65 -18.40
C GLU A 27 2.56 11.73 -18.53
N ALA A 28 1.92 11.85 -19.69
CA ALA A 28 0.79 12.78 -19.88
C ALA A 28 -0.45 12.41 -19.04
N ASN A 29 -0.52 11.17 -18.56
CA ASN A 29 -1.63 10.64 -17.76
C ASN A 29 -1.30 10.55 -16.27
N LYS A 30 -0.19 11.13 -15.80
CA LYS A 30 0.27 11.04 -14.40
C LYS A 30 -0.78 11.44 -13.36
N ASP A 31 -1.70 12.34 -13.73
CA ASP A 31 -2.78 12.84 -12.87
C ASP A 31 -4.13 12.15 -13.16
N LYS A 32 -4.18 11.21 -14.11
CA LYS A 32 -5.38 10.50 -14.60
C LYS A 32 -5.22 8.98 -14.56
N LEU A 33 -4.39 8.48 -13.66
CA LEU A 33 -4.10 7.05 -13.56
C LEU A 33 -5.37 6.27 -13.21
N VAL A 34 -5.53 5.09 -13.83
CA VAL A 34 -6.62 4.17 -13.56
C VAL A 34 -6.16 3.15 -12.54
N LYS A 35 -6.81 3.14 -11.36
CA LYS A 35 -6.60 2.13 -10.32
C LYS A 35 -7.87 1.28 -10.18
N LEU A 36 -7.68 -0.01 -10.02
CA LEU A 36 -8.76 -0.99 -9.91
C LEU A 36 -8.60 -1.75 -8.60
N ALA A 37 -9.56 -1.56 -7.70
CA ALA A 37 -9.66 -2.30 -6.46
C ALA A 37 -11.01 -3.02 -6.42
N ASN A 38 -11.03 -4.20 -5.81
CA ASN A 38 -12.30 -4.86 -5.51
C ASN A 38 -12.87 -4.25 -4.21
N LEU A 39 -13.95 -3.49 -4.33
CA LEU A 39 -14.55 -2.78 -3.20
C LEU A 39 -15.34 -3.70 -2.26
N SER A 40 -15.56 -4.96 -2.64
CA SER A 40 -16.25 -5.94 -1.78
C SER A 40 -15.47 -6.30 -0.52
N GLY A 41 -14.17 -6.00 -0.47
CA GLY A 41 -13.31 -6.22 0.70
C GLY A 41 -13.48 -5.17 1.81
N GLY A 42 -14.21 -4.08 1.58
CA GLY A 42 -14.43 -3.03 2.59
C GLY A 42 -13.24 -2.09 2.83
N GLU A 43 -12.14 -2.23 2.09
CA GLU A 43 -10.88 -1.49 2.26
C GLU A 43 -10.91 -0.05 1.70
N TYR A 44 -12.00 0.35 1.01
CA TYR A 44 -12.12 1.67 0.41
C TYR A 44 -13.16 2.53 1.13
N VAL A 45 -12.71 3.67 1.65
CA VAL A 45 -13.57 4.76 2.12
C VAL A 45 -13.51 5.86 1.06
N GLY A 46 -14.62 6.05 0.33
CA GLY A 46 -14.68 7.10 -0.69
C GLY A 46 -14.47 8.49 -0.07
N LYS A 47 -13.90 9.43 -0.83
CA LYS A 47 -13.56 10.78 -0.36
C LYS A 47 -14.71 11.46 0.40
N GLY A 48 -15.94 11.42 -0.12
CA GLY A 48 -17.10 12.00 0.59
C GLY A 48 -17.40 11.35 1.95
N LYS A 49 -17.12 10.05 2.12
CA LYS A 49 -17.24 9.37 3.42
C LYS A 49 -16.08 9.76 4.35
N PHE A 50 -14.90 10.00 3.81
CA PHE A 50 -13.78 10.56 4.58
C PHE A 50 -14.08 11.98 5.05
N ASP A 51 -14.54 12.87 4.16
CA ASP A 51 -14.92 14.24 4.48
C ASP A 51 -16.02 14.26 5.55
N ALA A 52 -17.04 13.40 5.42
CA ALA A 52 -18.09 13.25 6.42
C ALA A 52 -17.55 12.75 7.78
N LEU A 53 -16.60 11.82 7.78
CA LEU A 53 -15.94 11.35 9.01
C LEU A 53 -15.11 12.48 9.65
N GLN A 54 -14.41 13.29 8.85
CA GLN A 54 -13.65 14.44 9.33
C GLN A 54 -14.58 15.48 9.96
N GLU A 55 -15.70 15.79 9.32
CA GLU A 55 -16.73 16.68 9.88
C GLU A 55 -17.29 16.15 11.20
N GLN A 56 -17.58 14.84 11.28
CA GLN A 56 -18.02 14.20 12.52
C GLN A 56 -16.96 14.28 13.63
N LEU A 57 -15.67 14.10 13.29
CA LEU A 57 -14.57 14.23 14.25
C LEU A 57 -14.45 15.66 14.78
N THR A 58 -14.57 16.67 13.90
CA THR A 58 -14.56 18.08 14.28
C THR A 58 -15.77 18.44 15.16
N GLY A 59 -16.96 17.94 14.81
CA GLY A 59 -18.16 18.11 15.64
C GLY A 59 -18.00 17.54 17.04
N LYS A 60 -17.46 16.32 17.15
CA LYS A 60 -17.17 15.68 18.45
C LYS A 60 -16.16 16.44 19.29
N GLN A 61 -15.13 17.03 18.67
CA GLN A 61 -14.19 17.89 19.39
C GLN A 61 -14.92 19.09 20.02
N SER A 62 -15.79 19.76 19.26
CA SER A 62 -16.58 20.89 19.77
C SER A 62 -17.53 20.48 20.91
N GLU A 63 -18.12 19.29 20.83
CA GLU A 63 -18.96 18.74 21.91
C GLU A 63 -18.14 18.50 23.18
N LEU A 64 -16.92 17.94 23.07
CA LEU A 64 -16.02 17.72 24.20
C LEU A 64 -15.58 19.03 24.85
N ASP A 65 -15.26 20.05 24.06
CA ASP A 65 -14.87 21.37 24.58
C ASP A 65 -16.04 22.02 25.34
N THR A 66 -17.26 21.88 24.82
CA THR A 66 -18.48 22.35 25.49
C THR A 66 -18.73 21.60 26.80
N ALA A 67 -18.57 20.27 26.79
CA ALA A 67 -18.73 19.44 27.99
C ALA A 67 -17.71 19.82 29.07
N ASN A 68 -16.46 20.08 28.70
CA ASN A 68 -15.41 20.56 29.62
C ASN A 68 -15.76 21.91 30.25
N GLY A 69 -16.29 22.84 29.46
CA GLY A 69 -16.80 24.12 29.97
C GLY A 69 -17.89 23.92 31.03
N LEU A 70 -18.88 23.07 30.73
CA LEU A 70 -19.99 22.78 31.64
C LEU A 70 -19.54 22.08 32.93
N ILE A 71 -18.59 21.14 32.81
CA ILE A 71 -17.93 20.46 33.94
C ILE A 71 -17.29 21.49 34.87
N ALA A 72 -16.54 22.46 34.32
CA ALA A 72 -15.91 23.51 35.11
C ALA A 72 -16.92 24.39 35.85
N GLU A 73 -18.06 24.70 35.23
CA GLU A 73 -19.16 25.44 35.87
C GLU A 73 -19.83 24.63 36.99
N LEU A 74 -20.15 23.36 36.74
CA LEU A 74 -20.71 22.46 37.76
C LEU A 74 -19.75 22.32 38.95
N LYS A 75 -18.44 22.26 38.71
CA LYS A 75 -17.42 22.18 39.77
C LYS A 75 -17.40 23.42 40.64
N LYS A 76 -17.61 24.61 40.05
CA LYS A 76 -17.75 25.87 40.79
C LYS A 76 -19.06 25.89 41.59
N GLY A 77 -20.17 25.44 41.00
CA GLY A 77 -21.50 25.47 41.61
C GLY A 77 -21.74 24.42 42.70
N THR A 78 -20.93 23.37 42.76
CA THR A 78 -21.08 22.24 43.71
C THR A 78 -20.04 22.25 44.83
N LYS A 79 -19.31 23.36 45.03
CA LYS A 79 -18.35 23.49 46.15
C LYS A 79 -19.05 23.23 47.49
N GLY A 80 -18.73 22.11 48.12
CA GLY A 80 -19.33 21.65 49.39
C GLY A 80 -20.11 20.33 49.30
N ASN A 81 -20.35 19.79 48.10
CA ASN A 81 -20.92 18.45 47.91
C ASN A 81 -19.84 17.48 47.42
N GLU A 82 -19.24 16.73 48.34
CA GLU A 82 -18.14 15.80 48.07
C GLU A 82 -18.52 14.71 47.05
N GLU A 83 -19.76 14.23 47.08
CA GLU A 83 -20.25 13.22 46.12
C GLU A 83 -20.28 13.78 44.69
N LEU A 84 -20.76 15.01 44.52
CA LEU A 84 -20.78 15.68 43.22
C LEU A 84 -19.36 16.03 42.74
N GLN A 85 -18.45 16.46 43.62
CA GLN A 85 -17.05 16.71 43.27
C GLN A 85 -16.33 15.43 42.82
N GLY A 86 -16.63 14.29 43.46
CA GLY A 86 -16.13 12.97 43.05
C GLY A 86 -16.59 12.60 41.63
N LYS A 87 -17.90 12.77 41.34
CA LYS A 87 -18.46 12.52 40.00
C LYS A 87 -17.86 13.44 38.94
N ILE A 88 -17.66 14.72 39.24
CA ILE A 88 -17.05 15.68 38.31
C ILE A 88 -15.61 15.29 38.00
N THR A 89 -14.82 14.89 39.00
CA THR A 89 -13.45 14.43 38.80
C THR A 89 -13.38 13.16 37.95
N ALA A 90 -14.34 12.24 38.13
CA ALA A 90 -14.45 11.05 37.28
C ALA A 90 -14.76 11.42 35.83
N TYR A 91 -15.68 12.36 35.59
CA TYR A 91 -16.00 12.83 34.24
C TYR A 91 -14.84 13.57 33.58
N GLU A 92 -14.09 14.39 34.31
CA GLU A 92 -12.86 15.01 33.78
C GLU A 92 -11.84 13.96 33.31
N GLY A 93 -11.66 12.88 34.09
CA GLY A 93 -10.81 11.77 33.69
C GLY A 93 -11.29 11.08 32.40
N GLN A 94 -12.59 10.83 32.28
CA GLN A 94 -13.17 10.25 31.07
C GLN A 94 -13.05 11.17 29.85
N VAL A 95 -13.24 12.48 30.03
CA VAL A 95 -13.10 13.44 28.94
C VAL A 95 -11.64 13.53 28.49
N ALA A 96 -10.68 13.52 29.41
CA ALA A 96 -9.26 13.51 29.07
C ALA A 96 -8.87 12.25 28.26
N ASP A 97 -9.36 11.06 28.67
CA ASP A 97 -9.15 9.81 27.94
C ASP A 97 -9.77 9.85 26.54
N LEU A 98 -11.01 10.34 26.42
CA LEU A 98 -11.68 10.50 25.12
C LEU A 98 -10.94 11.50 24.21
N GLN A 99 -10.42 12.59 24.75
CA GLN A 99 -9.61 13.55 24.01
C GLN A 99 -8.31 12.92 23.51
N GLN A 100 -7.66 12.09 24.32
CA GLN A 100 -6.46 11.35 23.91
C GLN A 100 -6.77 10.36 22.78
N GLN A 101 -7.82 9.54 22.93
CA GLN A 101 -8.24 8.58 21.90
C GLN A 101 -8.62 9.28 20.58
N LEU A 102 -9.27 10.44 20.68
CA LEU A 102 -9.62 11.25 19.52
C LEU A 102 -8.36 11.78 18.81
N ALA A 103 -7.38 12.28 19.56
CA ALA A 103 -6.11 12.74 19.01
C ALA A 103 -5.33 11.61 18.32
N GLU A 104 -5.24 10.43 18.95
CA GLU A 104 -4.63 9.23 18.37
C GLU A 104 -5.34 8.81 17.08
N THR A 105 -6.68 8.81 17.07
CA THR A 105 -7.48 8.44 15.90
C THR A 105 -7.30 9.42 14.74
N LYS A 106 -7.28 10.73 15.04
CA LYS A 106 -7.04 11.78 14.04
C LYS A 106 -5.65 11.64 13.43
N LEU A 107 -4.63 11.48 14.27
CA LEU A 107 -3.25 11.31 13.83
C LEU A 107 -3.10 10.06 12.94
N LYS A 108 -3.66 8.92 13.36
CA LYS A 108 -3.62 7.68 12.57
C LYS A 108 -4.33 7.84 11.23
N SER A 109 -5.47 8.50 11.21
CA SER A 109 -6.20 8.81 9.97
C SER A 109 -5.36 9.69 9.04
N ALA A 110 -4.75 10.75 9.57
CA ALA A 110 -3.87 11.62 8.80
C ALA A 110 -2.68 10.85 8.20
N ILE A 111 -2.04 9.96 8.97
CA ILE A 111 -0.92 9.12 8.48
C ILE A 111 -1.38 8.27 7.30
N LYS A 112 -2.53 7.61 7.42
CA LYS A 112 -3.06 6.78 6.33
C LYS A 112 -3.37 7.59 5.08
N VAL A 113 -3.94 8.78 5.23
CA VAL A 113 -4.24 9.70 4.11
C VAL A 113 -2.95 10.20 3.45
N ALA A 114 -1.95 10.54 4.25
CA ALA A 114 -0.68 11.01 3.75
C ALA A 114 0.05 9.90 2.98
N LEU A 115 0.08 8.67 3.49
CA LEU A 115 0.61 7.50 2.78
C LEU A 115 -0.16 7.18 1.50
N LEU A 116 -1.49 7.29 1.53
CA LEU A 116 -2.33 7.11 0.35
C LEU A 116 -1.99 8.13 -0.74
N SER A 117 -1.79 9.39 -0.35
CA SER A 117 -1.39 10.49 -1.26
C SER A 117 -0.03 10.24 -1.89
N GLU A 118 0.86 9.57 -1.16
CA GLU A 118 2.21 9.19 -1.59
C GLU A 118 2.28 7.86 -2.34
N LYS A 119 1.14 7.28 -2.71
CA LYS A 119 1.04 6.04 -3.48
C LYS A 119 1.71 4.85 -2.77
N ALA A 120 1.53 4.78 -1.45
CA ALA A 120 1.83 3.58 -0.68
C ALA A 120 1.07 2.36 -1.22
N VAL A 121 1.78 1.24 -1.38
CA VAL A 121 1.23 -0.04 -1.85
C VAL A 121 0.50 -0.76 -0.72
N ASP A 122 1.04 -0.69 0.50
CA ASP A 122 0.44 -1.25 1.71
C ASP A 122 0.48 -0.19 2.83
N ILE A 123 -0.65 0.52 2.97
CA ILE A 123 -0.79 1.64 3.90
C ILE A 123 -0.76 1.17 5.35
N ASP A 124 -1.41 0.04 5.65
CA ASP A 124 -1.50 -0.47 7.02
C ASP A 124 -0.16 -0.99 7.50
N TYR A 125 0.60 -1.68 6.64
CA TYR A 125 1.95 -2.12 6.96
C TYR A 125 2.91 -0.94 7.19
N LEU A 126 2.89 0.07 6.31
CA LEU A 126 3.74 1.25 6.48
C LEU A 126 3.35 2.08 7.71
N THR A 127 2.06 2.17 8.02
CA THR A 127 1.56 2.79 9.26
C THR A 127 2.09 2.05 10.48
N PHE A 128 1.98 0.72 10.50
CA PHE A 128 2.51 -0.12 11.57
C PHE A 128 4.02 0.06 11.75
N LYS A 129 4.79 0.06 10.66
CA LYS A 129 6.24 0.25 10.70
C LYS A 129 6.66 1.64 11.17
N LEU A 130 5.91 2.67 10.80
CA LEU A 130 6.13 4.01 11.33
C LEU A 130 5.85 4.06 12.84
N GLU A 131 4.72 3.50 13.30
CA GLU A 131 4.37 3.43 14.72
C GLU A 131 5.42 2.66 15.55
N GLU A 132 5.92 1.54 15.04
CA GLU A 132 6.98 0.73 15.66
C GLU A 132 8.27 1.55 15.84
N LYS A 133 8.73 2.22 14.77
CA LYS A 133 9.92 3.06 14.78
C LYS A 133 9.79 4.25 15.73
N LEU A 134 8.62 4.88 15.79
CA LEU A 134 8.35 5.99 16.72
C LEU A 134 8.41 5.52 18.17
N LYS A 135 7.82 4.35 18.47
CA LYS A 135 7.89 3.73 19.80
C LYS A 135 9.32 3.40 20.23
N GLU A 136 10.14 2.86 19.33
CA GLU A 136 11.56 2.57 19.60
C GLU A 136 12.36 3.81 19.97
N LYS A 137 12.02 4.96 19.36
CA LYS A 137 12.67 6.24 19.62
C LYS A 137 12.06 7.04 20.77
N GLY A 138 10.92 6.61 21.30
CA GLY A 138 10.12 7.40 22.23
C GLY A 138 9.58 8.71 21.61
N GLU A 139 9.44 8.74 20.29
CA GLU A 139 8.91 9.88 19.54
C GLU A 139 7.40 9.71 19.33
N THR A 140 6.68 10.82 19.23
CA THR A 140 5.27 10.83 18.81
C THR A 140 5.09 11.83 17.69
N LEU A 141 4.14 11.57 16.80
CA LEU A 141 3.77 12.54 15.77
C LEU A 141 2.62 13.40 16.28
N GLU A 142 2.59 14.64 15.83
CA GLU A 142 1.55 15.59 16.17
C GLU A 142 0.95 16.16 14.90
N LEU A 143 -0.32 16.56 15.00
CA LEU A 143 -0.97 17.35 13.97
C LEU A 143 -0.70 18.84 14.21
N ASP A 144 -0.59 19.61 13.12
CA ASP A 144 -0.62 21.06 13.14
C ASP A 144 -2.05 21.61 13.18
N GLU A 145 -2.19 22.92 13.16
CA GLU A 145 -3.49 23.62 13.21
C GLU A 145 -4.40 23.32 11.99
N ASN A 146 -3.83 22.76 10.91
CA ASN A 146 -4.53 22.41 9.68
C ASN A 146 -4.75 20.89 9.55
N ASP A 147 -4.64 20.13 10.65
CA ASP A 147 -4.73 18.67 10.68
C ASP A 147 -3.65 17.95 9.83
N ASN A 148 -2.53 18.61 9.49
CA ASN A 148 -1.40 17.97 8.80
C ASN A 148 -0.38 17.44 9.82
N ILE A 149 0.32 16.36 9.46
CA ILE A 149 1.33 15.75 10.32
C ILE A 149 2.60 16.61 10.32
N LYS A 150 3.01 17.10 11.49
CA LYS A 150 4.25 17.85 11.65
C LYS A 150 5.45 16.99 11.27
N GLY A 151 6.35 17.52 10.45
CA GLY A 151 7.58 16.83 10.06
C GLY A 151 7.36 15.59 9.18
N TRP A 152 6.21 15.50 8.50
CA TRP A 152 5.84 14.35 7.69
C TRP A 152 6.88 13.99 6.63
N ASP A 153 7.42 14.96 5.90
CA ASP A 153 8.36 14.72 4.80
C ASP A 153 9.57 13.90 5.23
N SER A 154 10.12 14.19 6.42
CA SER A 154 11.25 13.43 6.97
C SER A 154 10.87 11.98 7.31
N GLN A 155 9.65 11.74 7.79
CA GLN A 155 9.18 10.39 8.08
C GLN A 155 8.93 9.62 6.78
N LEU A 156 8.31 10.28 5.80
CA LEU A 156 8.03 9.74 4.48
C LEU A 156 9.31 9.35 3.75
N ASP A 157 10.33 10.22 3.74
CA ASP A 157 11.63 9.93 3.11
C ASP A 157 12.30 8.72 3.77
N GLY A 158 12.20 8.62 5.10
CA GLY A 158 12.66 7.46 5.85
C GLY A 158 11.94 6.18 5.44
N LEU A 159 10.61 6.23 5.29
CA LEU A 159 9.81 5.09 4.85
C LEU A 159 10.12 4.71 3.40
N LYS A 160 10.24 5.66 2.47
CA LYS A 160 10.61 5.40 1.07
C LYS A 160 12.01 4.80 0.94
N THR A 161 12.94 5.22 1.80
CA THR A 161 14.31 4.68 1.83
C THR A 161 14.33 3.23 2.34
N GLN A 162 13.58 2.94 3.40
CA GLN A 162 13.56 1.61 4.03
C GLN A 162 12.69 0.60 3.29
N PHE A 163 11.58 1.07 2.72
CA PHE A 163 10.58 0.23 2.06
C PHE A 163 10.31 0.73 0.63
N PRO A 164 11.34 0.81 -0.25
CA PRO A 164 11.18 1.40 -1.57
C PRO A 164 10.13 0.68 -2.41
N THR A 165 10.01 -0.64 -2.28
CA THR A 165 9.02 -1.45 -3.00
C THR A 165 7.58 -1.26 -2.53
N MET A 166 7.38 -0.61 -1.37
CA MET A 166 6.07 -0.31 -0.80
C MET A 166 5.53 1.04 -1.28
N PHE A 167 6.19 1.70 -2.24
CA PHE A 167 5.69 2.89 -2.94
C PHE A 167 5.70 2.63 -4.43
N GLU A 168 4.65 3.04 -5.14
CA GLU A 168 4.48 2.74 -6.58
C GLU A 168 5.57 3.33 -7.48
N SER A 169 6.35 4.32 -7.01
CA SER A 169 7.52 4.89 -7.69
C SER A 169 8.84 4.18 -7.38
N GLY A 170 8.85 3.18 -6.49
CA GLY A 170 10.04 2.41 -6.18
C GLY A 170 10.42 1.49 -7.33
N THR A 171 11.66 1.60 -7.80
CA THR A 171 12.24 0.62 -8.73
C THR A 171 12.15 -0.77 -8.12
N LYS A 172 11.22 -1.60 -8.60
CA LYS A 172 11.15 -3.02 -8.24
C LYS A 172 12.39 -3.70 -8.82
N LYS A 173 13.45 -3.86 -8.01
CA LYS A 173 14.52 -4.81 -8.32
C LYS A 173 13.93 -6.21 -8.22
N ILE A 174 13.44 -6.71 -9.36
CA ILE A 174 13.10 -8.11 -9.50
C ILE A 174 14.44 -8.82 -9.71
N GLU A 175 14.93 -9.52 -8.69
CA GLU A 175 15.97 -10.53 -8.89
C GLU A 175 15.26 -11.82 -9.32
N PRO A 176 15.32 -12.20 -10.61
CA PRO A 176 14.66 -13.41 -11.07
C PRO A 176 15.36 -14.61 -10.44
N ASN A 177 14.66 -15.31 -9.56
CA ASN A 177 15.04 -16.66 -9.14
C ASN A 177 14.75 -17.61 -10.32
N LYS A 178 15.66 -17.63 -11.29
CA LYS A 178 15.57 -18.55 -12.42
C LYS A 178 15.69 -19.97 -11.88
N LEU A 179 14.80 -20.85 -12.33
CA LEU A 179 15.00 -22.28 -12.18
C LEU A 179 16.40 -22.62 -12.74
N PRO A 180 17.17 -23.53 -12.10
CA PRO A 180 18.42 -23.99 -12.66
C PRO A 180 18.15 -24.48 -14.09
N ASP A 181 18.90 -23.95 -15.06
CA ASP A 181 18.70 -24.25 -16.47
C ASP A 181 18.66 -25.76 -16.68
N GLY A 182 17.54 -26.23 -17.22
CA GLY A 182 17.35 -27.64 -17.55
C GLY A 182 18.37 -28.08 -18.59
N ASP A 183 19.10 -29.14 -18.26
CA ASP A 183 19.99 -29.99 -19.06
C ASP A 183 20.38 -29.48 -20.48
N PRO A 184 21.66 -29.16 -20.74
CA PRO A 184 22.15 -28.70 -22.05
C PRO A 184 22.06 -29.73 -23.19
N ASN A 185 21.49 -30.92 -22.95
CA ASN A 185 21.38 -32.00 -23.94
C ASN A 185 20.03 -32.10 -24.70
N LYS A 186 19.24 -31.03 -24.80
CA LYS A 186 18.08 -31.05 -25.71
C LYS A 186 18.54 -30.87 -27.16
N GLY A 187 18.75 -32.02 -27.80
CA GLY A 187 19.35 -32.19 -29.12
C GLY A 187 18.64 -31.49 -30.27
N LEU A 188 19.45 -31.20 -31.28
CA LEU A 188 19.11 -30.65 -32.59
C LEU A 188 17.86 -31.34 -33.17
N THR A 189 16.84 -30.57 -33.58
CA THR A 189 15.63 -31.13 -34.18
C THR A 189 15.77 -31.30 -35.69
N ARG A 190 15.02 -32.24 -36.30
CA ARG A 190 15.00 -32.46 -37.76
C ARG A 190 14.77 -31.18 -38.57
N ALA A 191 13.88 -30.33 -38.08
CA ALA A 191 13.51 -29.07 -38.71
C ALA A 191 14.67 -28.06 -38.72
N GLU A 192 15.50 -28.06 -37.67
CA GLU A 192 16.69 -27.22 -37.58
C GLU A 192 17.83 -27.76 -38.45
N LEU A 193 17.97 -29.08 -38.52
CA LEU A 193 18.94 -29.74 -39.39
C LEU A 193 18.66 -29.49 -40.88
N LEU A 194 17.40 -29.59 -41.33
CA LEU A 194 17.02 -29.39 -42.74
C LEU A 194 17.15 -27.94 -43.22
N LYS A 195 17.14 -26.97 -42.31
CA LYS A 195 17.39 -25.55 -42.61
C LYS A 195 18.87 -25.25 -42.88
N LYS A 196 19.78 -26.13 -42.46
CA LYS A 196 21.23 -25.97 -42.70
C LYS A 196 21.60 -26.34 -44.14
N SER A 197 22.66 -25.71 -44.64
CA SER A 197 23.21 -26.05 -45.95
C SER A 197 23.68 -27.50 -45.98
N TYR A 198 23.83 -28.06 -47.18
CA TYR A 198 24.33 -29.42 -47.34
C TYR A 198 25.72 -29.60 -46.72
N LYS A 199 26.59 -28.60 -46.86
CA LYS A 199 27.94 -28.60 -46.29
C LYS A 199 27.92 -28.69 -44.76
N GLU A 200 27.11 -27.86 -44.12
CA GLU A 200 26.97 -27.84 -42.66
C GLU A 200 26.35 -29.14 -42.12
N ARG A 201 25.44 -29.77 -42.87
CA ARG A 201 24.89 -31.10 -42.51
C ARG A 201 25.96 -32.19 -42.58
N GLN A 202 26.85 -32.12 -43.57
CA GLN A 202 27.94 -33.07 -43.73
C GLN A 202 28.99 -32.93 -42.62
N GLU A 203 29.31 -31.71 -42.21
CA GLU A 203 30.20 -31.43 -41.08
C GLU A 203 29.61 -31.97 -39.78
N LEU A 204 28.31 -31.75 -39.54
CA LEU A 204 27.63 -32.23 -38.34
C LEU A 204 27.52 -33.77 -38.28
N PHE A 205 27.36 -34.42 -39.43
CA PHE A 205 27.43 -35.88 -39.54
C PHE A 205 28.84 -36.42 -39.27
N ALA A 206 29.88 -35.71 -39.69
CA ALA A 206 31.27 -36.12 -39.48
C ALA A 206 31.72 -35.92 -38.02
N GLU A 207 31.24 -34.85 -37.37
CA GLU A 207 31.61 -34.52 -35.98
C GLU A 207 30.76 -35.25 -34.94
N ASN A 208 29.46 -35.46 -35.19
CA ASN A 208 28.57 -36.13 -34.25
C ASN A 208 27.47 -36.94 -34.98
N PRO A 209 27.82 -38.15 -35.47
CA PRO A 209 26.89 -38.97 -36.24
C PRO A 209 25.67 -39.42 -35.42
N GLU A 210 25.82 -39.68 -34.13
CA GLU A 210 24.69 -40.10 -33.27
C GLU A 210 23.65 -39.00 -33.11
N ALA A 211 24.07 -37.76 -32.83
CA ALA A 211 23.16 -36.62 -32.74
C ALA A 211 22.49 -36.30 -34.09
N TYR A 212 23.22 -36.46 -35.20
CA TYR A 212 22.67 -36.30 -36.56
C TYR A 212 21.59 -37.34 -36.86
N HIS A 213 21.84 -38.61 -36.54
CA HIS A 213 20.87 -39.69 -36.77
C HIS A 213 19.64 -39.53 -35.88
N ALA A 214 19.83 -39.25 -34.59
CA ALA A 214 18.72 -38.99 -33.66
C ALA A 214 17.84 -37.83 -34.14
N ALA A 215 18.45 -36.76 -34.66
CA ALA A 215 17.72 -35.62 -35.23
C ALA A 215 16.98 -35.95 -36.54
N MET A 216 17.43 -36.93 -37.33
CA MET A 216 16.73 -37.34 -38.55
C MET A 216 15.58 -38.32 -38.29
N GLU A 217 15.62 -39.03 -37.16
CA GLU A 217 14.59 -39.98 -36.72
C GLU A 217 13.48 -39.31 -35.87
N SER A 218 13.75 -38.14 -35.28
CA SER A 218 12.75 -37.25 -34.64
C SER A 218 11.83 -36.56 -35.64
#